data_AF-A0A1F7XV77-F1
#
_entry.id   AF-A0A1F7XV77-F1
#
_cell.length_a   1.000
_cell.length_b   1.000
_cell.length_c   1.000
_cell.angle_alpha   90.00
_cell.angle_beta   90.00
_cell.angle_gamma   90.00
#
_symmetry.space_group_name_H-M   'P 1'
#
loop_
_entity.id
_entity.type
_entity.pdbx_description
1 polymer ?
#
loop_
_entity_poly.entity_id
_entity_poly.type
_entity_poly.pdbx_seq_one_letter_code
_entity_poly.pdbx_strand_id
1 'polypeptide(L)'
;MGDVQKPNWNELRKKYLYGLIRSVNAFLEAENIKINGFVTRKTKGWREEKELYEADLEKATREKLIASLSDSEADVRKRQASIAKFMQGIALKALEKYEPKDFTEALRCIQIGLKEEREALNLNDSQPQAVFVEPPFMRTRYAQELKNMNSDEFLEVVKKLVEVNKKNVTN
;
A
#
# COMPACT_ATOMS: atom_id res chain seq x y z
N MET A 1 30.79 -19.23 -51.23
CA MET A 1 31.85 -18.67 -50.35
C MET A 1 31.13 -18.13 -49.14
N GLY A 2 31.32 -18.74 -47.97
CA GLY A 2 30.65 -18.29 -46.76
C GLY A 2 31.26 -16.97 -46.30
N ASP A 3 30.43 -15.93 -46.15
CA ASP A 3 30.83 -14.66 -45.57
C ASP A 3 31.38 -14.91 -44.16
N VAL A 4 32.69 -14.83 -44.01
CA VAL A 4 33.35 -14.85 -42.70
C VAL A 4 33.03 -13.51 -42.04
N GLN A 5 31.92 -13.47 -41.30
CA GLN A 5 31.58 -12.32 -40.46
C GLN A 5 32.80 -11.98 -39.61
N LYS A 6 33.32 -10.76 -39.76
CA LYS A 6 34.45 -10.29 -38.96
C LYS A 6 34.06 -10.39 -37.48
N PRO A 7 34.92 -10.97 -36.62
CA PRO A 7 34.61 -11.08 -35.20
C PRO A 7 34.31 -9.70 -34.60
N ASN A 8 33.15 -9.56 -33.96
CA ASN A 8 32.84 -8.36 -33.20
C ASN A 8 33.61 -8.41 -31.86
N TRP A 9 34.81 -7.82 -31.87
CA TRP A 9 35.72 -7.81 -30.72
C TRP A 9 35.11 -7.20 -29.46
N ASN A 10 34.16 -6.26 -29.59
CA ASN A 10 33.50 -5.65 -28.43
C ASN A 10 32.53 -6.62 -27.75
N GLU A 11 31.79 -7.43 -28.52
CA GLU A 11 30.88 -8.44 -27.98
C GLU A 11 31.66 -9.59 -27.35
N LEU A 12 32.74 -10.03 -27.99
CA LEU A 12 33.65 -11.04 -27.45
C LEU A 12 34.28 -10.58 -26.12
N ARG A 13 34.67 -9.31 -26.03
CA ARG A 13 35.19 -8.72 -24.78
C ARG A 13 34.16 -8.76 -23.66
N LYS A 14 32.92 -8.34 -23.93
CA LYS A 14 31.83 -8.40 -22.94
C LYS A 14 31.55 -9.85 -22.51
N LYS A 15 31.47 -10.77 -23.48
CA LYS A 15 31.22 -12.20 -23.20
C LYS A 15 32.34 -12.82 -22.36
N TYR A 16 33.59 -12.42 -22.58
CA TYR A 16 34.72 -12.85 -21.77
C TYR A 16 34.69 -12.26 -20.35
N LEU A 17 34.47 -10.95 -20.22
CA LEU A 17 34.44 -10.24 -18.93
C LEU A 17 33.36 -10.79 -17.99
N TYR A 18 32.16 -11.06 -18.52
CA TYR A 18 31.04 -11.61 -17.74
C TYR A 18 30.98 -13.14 -17.71
N GLY A 19 31.83 -13.82 -18.48
CA GLY A 19 31.85 -15.27 -18.57
C GLY A 19 32.62 -15.94 -17.43
N LEU A 20 32.54 -17.27 -17.34
CA LEU A 20 33.23 -18.05 -16.30
C LEU A 20 34.70 -18.37 -16.61
N ILE A 21 35.10 -18.28 -17.88
CA ILE A 21 36.43 -18.68 -18.33
C ILE A 21 37.46 -17.61 -17.94
N ARG A 22 38.43 -17.96 -17.10
CA ARG A 22 39.48 -17.04 -16.61
C ARG A 22 40.65 -16.82 -17.57
N SER A 23 40.89 -17.77 -18.47
CA SER A 23 41.98 -17.68 -19.45
C SER A 23 41.46 -17.13 -20.77
N VAL A 24 42.07 -16.06 -21.27
CA VAL A 24 41.79 -15.50 -22.60
C VAL A 24 41.95 -16.57 -23.68
N ASN A 25 42.98 -17.42 -23.58
CA ASN A 25 43.22 -18.47 -24.58
C ASN A 25 42.12 -19.54 -24.56
N ALA A 26 41.71 -19.98 -23.38
CA ALA A 26 40.63 -20.96 -23.25
C ALA A 26 39.28 -20.38 -23.73
N PHE A 27 39.06 -19.07 -23.55
CA PHE A 27 37.89 -18.38 -24.08
C PHE A 27 37.92 -18.31 -25.62
N LEU A 28 39.06 -17.95 -26.20
CA LEU A 28 39.23 -17.90 -27.65
C LEU A 28 39.07 -19.28 -28.31
N GLU A 29 39.57 -20.34 -27.66
CA GLU A 29 39.37 -21.72 -28.10
C GLU A 29 37.88 -22.12 -28.05
N ALA A 30 37.16 -21.75 -26.99
CA ALA A 30 35.72 -21.99 -26.88
C ALA A 30 34.90 -21.25 -27.94
N GLU A 31 35.35 -20.07 -28.38
CA GLU A 31 34.73 -19.29 -29.47
C GLU A 31 35.25 -19.70 -30.87
N ASN A 32 36.02 -20.79 -31.00
CA ASN A 32 36.64 -21.26 -32.25
C ASN A 32 37.55 -20.23 -32.94
N ILE A 33 38.20 -19.33 -32.18
CA ILE A 33 39.08 -18.29 -32.71
C ILE A 33 40.53 -18.77 -32.64
N LYS A 34 41.17 -18.90 -33.80
CA LYS A 34 42.60 -19.26 -33.89
C LYS A 34 43.48 -18.12 -33.38
N ILE A 35 44.36 -18.44 -32.43
CA ILE A 35 45.31 -17.49 -31.87
C ILE A 35 46.37 -17.13 -32.91
N ASN A 36 46.54 -15.84 -33.18
CA ASN A 36 47.61 -15.29 -34.01
C ASN A 36 48.05 -13.93 -33.45
N GLY A 37 49.15 -13.37 -33.96
CA GLY A 37 49.70 -12.11 -33.45
C GLY A 37 48.79 -10.88 -33.58
N PHE A 38 47.74 -10.92 -34.42
CA PHE A 38 46.70 -9.89 -34.47
C PHE A 38 45.69 -10.07 -33.33
N VAL A 39 45.22 -11.30 -33.11
CA VAL A 39 44.32 -11.65 -31.99
C VAL A 39 44.97 -11.32 -30.65
N THR A 40 46.24 -11.69 -30.46
CA THR A 40 47.01 -11.38 -29.23
C THR A 40 47.09 -9.88 -28.97
N ARG A 41 47.20 -9.04 -30.01
CA ARG A 41 47.18 -7.58 -29.86
C ARG A 41 45.78 -7.05 -29.50
N LYS A 42 44.72 -7.69 -29.98
CA LYS A 42 43.32 -7.31 -29.72
C LYS A 42 42.83 -7.70 -28.33
N THR A 43 43.31 -8.82 -27.78
CA THR A 43 42.92 -9.34 -26.47
C THR A 43 43.89 -8.98 -25.34
N LYS A 44 44.90 -8.16 -25.63
CA LYS A 44 45.83 -7.64 -24.63
C LYS A 44 45.07 -6.81 -23.58
N GLY A 45 45.33 -7.04 -22.30
CA GLY A 45 44.67 -6.31 -21.22
C GLY A 45 43.34 -6.92 -20.75
N TRP A 46 42.78 -7.90 -21.49
CA TRP A 46 41.45 -8.45 -21.16
C TRP A 46 41.46 -9.20 -19.83
N ARG A 47 42.54 -9.91 -19.54
CA ARG A 47 42.67 -10.65 -18.29
C ARG A 47 42.74 -9.70 -17.10
N GLU A 48 43.56 -8.67 -17.19
CA GLU A 48 43.72 -7.65 -16.15
C GLU A 48 42.40 -6.91 -15.90
N GLU A 49 41.66 -6.58 -16.96
CA GLU A 49 40.34 -5.95 -16.85
C GLU A 49 39.32 -6.86 -16.17
N LYS A 50 39.36 -8.17 -16.46
CA LYS A 50 38.50 -9.14 -15.79
C LYS A 50 38.85 -9.30 -14.32
N GLU A 51 40.13 -9.36 -13.98
CA GLU A 51 40.59 -9.45 -12.59
C GLU A 51 40.16 -8.21 -11.79
N LEU A 52 40.22 -7.01 -12.38
CA LEU A 52 39.70 -5.79 -11.77
C LEU A 52 38.18 -5.85 -11.57
N TYR A 53 37.43 -6.29 -12.57
CA TYR A 53 35.98 -6.43 -12.47
C TYR A 53 35.56 -7.46 -11.41
N GLU A 54 36.23 -8.61 -11.35
CA GLU A 54 35.99 -9.64 -10.34
C GLU A 54 36.32 -9.10 -8.94
N ALA A 55 37.40 -8.35 -8.78
CA ALA A 55 37.77 -7.71 -7.51
C ALA A 55 36.75 -6.64 -7.07
N ASP A 56 36.25 -5.82 -7.99
CA ASP A 56 35.21 -4.83 -7.72
C ASP A 56 33.89 -5.51 -7.32
N LEU A 57 33.54 -6.60 -7.98
CA LEU A 57 32.35 -7.39 -7.67
C LEU A 57 32.47 -8.07 -6.30
N GLU A 58 33.64 -8.64 -6.00
CA GLU A 58 33.95 -9.22 -4.68
C GLU A 58 33.89 -8.15 -3.59
N LYS A 59 34.46 -6.96 -3.83
CA LYS A 59 34.38 -5.83 -2.90
C LYS A 59 32.94 -5.40 -2.67
N ALA A 60 32.15 -5.21 -3.72
CA ALA A 60 30.76 -4.79 -3.61
C ALA A 60 29.88 -5.84 -2.91
N THR A 61 30.13 -7.13 -3.15
CA THR A 61 29.41 -8.22 -2.45
C THR A 61 29.81 -8.27 -0.98
N ARG A 62 31.09 -8.12 -0.66
CA ARG A 62 31.59 -8.04 0.72
C ARG A 62 31.03 -6.84 1.47
N GLU A 63 30.99 -5.66 0.84
CA GLU A 63 30.39 -4.45 1.42
C GLU A 63 28.89 -4.63 1.66
N LYS A 64 28.15 -5.21 0.71
CA LYS A 64 26.73 -5.55 0.91
C LYS A 64 26.53 -6.56 2.04
N LEU A 65 27.40 -7.56 2.14
CA LEU A 65 27.34 -8.55 3.21
C LEU A 65 27.59 -7.89 4.56
N ILE A 66 28.63 -7.06 4.68
CA ILE A 66 28.93 -6.29 5.89
C ILE A 66 27.75 -5.38 6.24
N ALA A 67 27.19 -4.66 5.26
CA ALA A 67 26.02 -3.82 5.45
C ALA A 67 24.81 -4.62 5.97
N SER A 68 24.55 -5.79 5.40
CA SER A 68 23.46 -6.68 5.83
C SER A 68 23.68 -7.31 7.21
N LEU A 69 24.94 -7.55 7.59
CA LEU A 69 25.29 -8.01 8.94
C LEU A 69 25.26 -6.87 9.96
N SER A 70 25.38 -5.62 9.51
CA SER A 70 25.27 -4.41 10.32
C SER A 70 23.87 -3.81 10.37
N ASP A 71 22.90 -4.36 9.61
CA ASP A 71 21.53 -3.87 9.61
C ASP A 71 20.96 -3.99 11.03
N SER A 72 20.60 -2.86 11.62
CA SER A 72 19.88 -2.87 12.89
C SER A 72 18.46 -3.40 12.68
N GLU A 73 17.82 -3.93 13.72
CA GLU A 73 16.42 -4.35 13.65
C GLU A 73 15.51 -3.21 13.15
N ALA A 74 15.85 -1.95 13.47
CA ALA A 74 15.14 -0.77 12.99
C ALA A 74 15.24 -0.61 11.45
N ASP A 75 16.38 -0.93 10.84
CA ASP A 75 16.57 -0.81 9.39
C ASP A 75 15.85 -1.92 8.63
N VAL A 76 15.81 -3.12 9.20
CA VAL A 76 14.96 -4.22 8.70
C VAL A 76 13.49 -3.82 8.72
N ARG A 77 13.00 -3.27 9.84
CA ARG A 77 11.60 -2.81 9.98
C ARG A 77 11.26 -1.68 9.00
N LYS A 78 12.15 -0.70 8.80
CA LYS A 78 11.96 0.36 7.79
C LYS A 78 11.82 -0.21 6.38
N ARG A 79 12.64 -1.20 6.03
CA ARG A 79 12.60 -1.87 4.73
C ARG A 79 11.32 -2.69 4.54
N GLN A 80 10.90 -3.42 5.56
CA GLN A 80 9.62 -4.13 5.55
C GLN A 80 8.45 -3.16 5.37
N ALA A 81 8.46 -2.03 6.08
CA ALA A 81 7.44 -1.00 5.94
C ALA A 81 7.42 -0.36 4.54
N SER A 82 8.58 -0.12 3.91
CA SER A 82 8.64 0.43 2.56
C SER A 82 8.11 -0.56 1.51
N ILE A 83 8.45 -1.85 1.65
CA ILE A 83 7.91 -2.92 0.79
C ILE A 83 6.40 -3.02 0.96
N ALA A 84 5.90 -3.02 2.19
CA ALA A 84 4.46 -3.08 2.46
C ALA A 84 3.71 -1.91 1.82
N LYS A 85 4.21 -0.67 1.97
CA LYS A 85 3.63 0.52 1.32
C LYS A 85 3.62 0.41 -0.20
N PHE A 86 4.70 -0.10 -0.80
CA PHE A 86 4.78 -0.30 -2.24
C PHE A 86 3.73 -1.31 -2.73
N MET A 87 3.60 -2.45 -2.05
CA MET A 87 2.59 -3.47 -2.37
C MET A 87 1.16 -2.93 -2.23
N GLN A 88 0.88 -2.18 -1.16
CA GLN A 88 -0.40 -1.49 -0.97
C GLN A 88 -0.70 -0.53 -2.11
N GLY A 89 0.29 0.26 -2.55
CA GLY A 89 0.13 1.18 -3.67
C GLY A 89 -0.18 0.49 -5.00
N ILE A 90 0.38 -0.70 -5.25
CA ILE A 90 0.03 -1.51 -6.43
C ILE A 90 -1.43 -1.98 -6.34
N ALA A 91 -1.84 -2.49 -5.17
CA ALA A 91 -3.20 -2.97 -4.97
C ALA A 91 -4.24 -1.84 -5.14
N LEU A 92 -3.99 -0.66 -4.59
CA LEU A 92 -4.87 0.50 -4.74
C LEU A 92 -5.05 0.90 -6.21
N LYS A 93 -3.97 0.95 -7.00
CA LYS A 93 -4.05 1.24 -8.43
C LYS A 93 -4.83 0.18 -9.22
N ALA A 94 -4.79 -1.07 -8.79
CA ALA A 94 -5.59 -2.13 -9.38
C ALA A 94 -7.07 -1.98 -9.02
N LEU A 95 -7.37 -1.62 -7.75
CA LEU A 95 -8.72 -1.37 -7.26
C LEU A 95 -9.37 -0.14 -7.92
N GLU A 96 -8.61 0.92 -8.21
CA GLU A 96 -9.11 2.09 -8.96
C GLU A 96 -9.65 1.74 -10.35
N LYS A 97 -9.13 0.67 -10.95
CA LYS A 97 -9.55 0.18 -12.27
C LYS A 97 -10.50 -1.00 -12.19
N TYR A 98 -10.89 -1.42 -10.98
CA TYR A 98 -11.72 -2.58 -10.79
C TYR A 98 -13.17 -2.27 -11.18
N GLU A 99 -13.72 -3.07 -12.08
CA GLU A 99 -15.13 -3.05 -12.43
C GLU A 99 -15.80 -4.31 -11.84
N PRO A 100 -16.81 -4.16 -10.96
CA PRO A 100 -17.57 -5.29 -10.43
C PRO A 100 -18.26 -6.07 -11.55
N LYS A 101 -18.32 -7.40 -11.43
CA LYS A 101 -18.88 -8.26 -12.48
C LYS A 101 -20.40 -8.21 -12.54
N ASP A 102 -21.03 -8.08 -11.37
CA ASP A 102 -22.49 -8.06 -11.22
C ASP A 102 -22.95 -7.05 -10.15
N PHE A 103 -24.26 -6.82 -10.10
CA PHE A 103 -24.87 -5.90 -9.16
C PHE A 103 -24.68 -6.33 -7.70
N THR A 104 -24.71 -7.64 -7.42
CA THR A 104 -24.57 -8.17 -6.07
C THR A 104 -23.17 -7.92 -5.51
N GLU A 105 -22.15 -8.07 -6.34
CA GLU A 105 -20.77 -7.76 -6.02
C GLU A 105 -20.58 -6.25 -5.78
N ALA A 106 -21.13 -5.40 -6.66
CA ALA A 106 -21.12 -3.95 -6.46
C ALA A 106 -21.76 -3.53 -5.12
N LEU A 107 -22.93 -4.11 -4.79
CA LEU A 107 -23.62 -3.85 -3.53
C LEU A 107 -22.80 -4.30 -2.31
N ARG A 108 -22.12 -5.44 -2.42
CA ARG A 108 -21.21 -5.94 -1.37
C ARG A 108 -20.01 -5.02 -1.19
N CYS A 109 -19.41 -4.53 -2.26
CA CYS A 109 -18.31 -3.55 -2.20
C CYS A 109 -18.73 -2.27 -1.46
N ILE A 110 -19.93 -1.75 -1.74
CA ILE A 110 -20.48 -0.58 -1.06
C ILE A 110 -20.67 -0.84 0.43
N GLN A 111 -21.30 -1.97 0.79
CA GLN A 111 -21.56 -2.32 2.19
C GLN A 111 -20.27 -2.49 3.00
N ILE A 112 -19.27 -3.17 2.42
CA ILE A 112 -17.96 -3.34 3.06
C ILE A 112 -17.29 -1.97 3.19
N GLY A 113 -17.25 -1.17 2.12
CA GLY A 113 -16.64 0.17 2.15
C GLY A 113 -17.22 1.06 3.25
N LEU A 114 -18.55 1.14 3.35
CA LEU A 114 -19.23 1.90 4.40
C LEU A 114 -18.90 1.38 5.80
N LYS A 115 -18.81 0.05 5.98
CA LYS A 115 -18.47 -0.53 7.28
C LYS A 115 -17.04 -0.14 7.70
N GLU A 116 -16.08 -0.28 6.80
CA GLU A 116 -14.67 0.05 7.04
C GLU A 116 -14.48 1.56 7.28
N GLU A 117 -15.18 2.43 6.53
CA GLU A 117 -15.16 3.89 6.77
C GLU A 117 -15.68 4.25 8.16
N ARG A 118 -16.79 3.63 8.60
CA ARG A 118 -17.32 3.85 9.95
C ARG A 118 -16.35 3.40 11.03
N GLU A 119 -15.68 2.28 10.82
CA GLU A 119 -14.67 1.75 11.74
C GLU A 119 -13.46 2.69 11.81
N ALA A 120 -12.96 3.16 10.66
CA ALA A 120 -11.85 4.12 10.59
C ALA A 120 -12.16 5.46 11.28
N LEU A 121 -13.43 5.90 11.25
CA LEU A 121 -13.90 7.10 11.93
C LEU A 121 -14.28 6.85 13.41
N ASN A 122 -14.11 5.63 13.92
CA ASN A 122 -14.54 5.20 15.27
C ASN A 122 -16.03 5.47 15.54
N LEU A 123 -16.87 5.48 14.50
CA LEU A 123 -18.32 5.73 14.60
C LEU A 123 -19.12 4.49 15.04
N ASN A 124 -18.44 3.35 15.18
CA ASN A 124 -19.06 2.12 15.69
C ASN A 124 -19.18 2.12 17.22
N ASP A 125 -18.32 2.86 17.93
CA ASP A 125 -18.33 2.95 19.40
C ASP A 125 -19.18 4.13 19.92
N SER A 126 -19.57 5.07 19.06
CA SER A 126 -20.50 6.12 19.41
C SER A 126 -21.92 5.56 19.46
N GLN A 127 -22.39 5.16 20.65
CA GLN A 127 -23.83 5.11 20.88
C GLN A 127 -24.41 6.48 20.52
N PRO A 128 -25.54 6.56 19.78
CA PRO A 128 -26.24 7.83 19.63
C PRO A 128 -26.68 8.27 21.02
N GLN A 129 -25.93 9.17 21.65
CA GLN A 129 -26.44 9.91 22.80
C GLN A 129 -27.60 10.72 22.25
N ALA A 130 -28.82 10.25 22.51
CA ALA A 130 -30.00 11.07 22.34
C ALA A 130 -29.84 12.26 23.28
N VAL A 131 -29.29 13.36 22.76
CA VAL A 131 -29.29 14.63 23.47
C VAL A 131 -30.75 15.06 23.50
N PHE A 132 -31.44 14.76 24.59
CA PHE A 132 -32.75 15.32 24.85
C PHE A 132 -32.56 16.83 25.04
N VAL A 133 -32.71 17.58 23.96
CA VAL A 133 -32.79 19.04 24.03
C VAL A 133 -34.15 19.33 24.65
N GLU A 134 -34.17 19.62 25.96
CA GLU A 134 -35.39 20.05 26.64
C GLU A 134 -36.00 21.22 25.83
N PRO A 135 -37.23 21.08 25.33
CA PRO A 135 -37.89 22.16 24.61
C PRO A 135 -37.92 23.42 25.47
N PRO A 136 -37.77 24.63 24.88
CA PRO A 136 -37.64 25.87 25.64
C PRO A 136 -38.84 26.15 26.57
N PHE A 137 -40.02 25.61 26.28
CA PHE A 137 -41.20 25.74 27.15
C PHE A 137 -41.06 25.00 28.49
N MET A 138 -40.18 23.99 28.60
CA MET A 138 -39.93 23.23 29.83
C MET A 138 -39.22 24.05 30.92
N ARG A 139 -38.72 25.24 30.57
CA ARG A 139 -38.08 26.19 31.50
C ARG A 139 -39.04 27.20 32.11
N THR A 140 -40.31 27.19 31.70
CA THR A 140 -41.32 28.13 32.22
C THR A 140 -41.80 27.67 33.60
N ARG A 141 -42.28 28.62 34.42
CA ARG A 141 -42.86 28.33 35.75
C ARG A 141 -43.97 27.28 35.68
N TYR A 142 -44.80 27.34 34.64
CA TYR A 142 -45.87 26.37 34.39
C TYR A 142 -45.34 24.96 34.08
N ALA A 143 -44.24 24.85 33.35
CA ALA A 143 -43.65 23.55 33.06
C ALA A 143 -42.94 22.92 34.26
N GLN A 144 -42.40 23.74 35.18
CA GLN A 144 -41.89 23.25 36.46
C GLN A 144 -43.02 22.71 37.35
N GLU A 145 -44.17 23.38 37.37
CA GLU A 145 -45.36 22.88 38.07
C GLU A 145 -45.83 21.54 37.47
N LEU A 146 -45.89 21.42 36.13
CA LEU A 146 -46.22 20.14 35.46
C LEU A 146 -45.21 19.02 35.77
N LYS A 147 -43.92 19.34 35.94
CA LYS A 147 -42.87 18.36 36.27
C LYS A 147 -42.96 17.86 37.72
N ASN A 148 -43.53 18.66 38.62
CA ASN A 148 -43.70 18.35 40.03
C ASN A 148 -45.08 17.76 40.37
N MET A 149 -46.00 17.69 39.39
CA MET A 149 -47.31 17.06 39.56
C MET A 149 -47.19 15.55 39.65
N ASN A 150 -48.00 14.95 40.52
CA ASN A 150 -48.18 13.49 40.52
C ASN A 150 -48.96 13.05 39.27
N SER A 151 -48.79 11.78 38.87
CA SER A 151 -49.39 11.23 37.64
C SER A 151 -50.91 11.44 37.54
N ASP A 152 -51.62 11.39 38.67
CA ASP A 152 -53.07 11.56 38.72
C ASP A 152 -53.50 13.02 38.49
N GLU A 153 -52.75 13.98 39.03
CA GLU A 153 -53.00 15.41 38.85
C GLU A 153 -52.75 15.83 37.40
N PHE A 154 -51.67 15.32 36.80
CA PHE A 154 -51.34 15.57 35.40
C PHE A 154 -52.43 15.04 34.47
N LEU A 155 -52.95 13.83 34.73
CA LEU A 155 -54.05 13.24 33.97
C LEU A 155 -55.33 14.08 34.04
N GLU A 156 -55.63 14.68 35.20
CA GLU A 156 -56.80 15.55 35.36
C GLU A 156 -56.65 16.87 34.57
N VAL A 157 -55.46 17.47 34.58
CA VAL A 157 -55.14 18.67 33.80
C VAL A 157 -55.26 18.41 32.30
N VAL A 158 -54.73 17.27 31.82
CA VAL A 158 -54.83 16.88 30.40
C VAL A 158 -56.29 16.65 29.99
N LYS A 159 -57.10 16.00 30.83
CA LYS A 159 -58.54 15.81 30.58
C LYS A 159 -59.28 17.15 30.44
N LYS A 160 -59.03 18.10 31.35
CA LYS A 160 -59.64 19.45 31.28
C LYS A 160 -59.21 20.22 30.03
N LEU A 161 -57.94 20.14 29.62
CA LEU A 161 -57.45 20.78 28.39
C LEU A 161 -58.11 20.19 27.13
N VAL A 162 -58.29 18.87 27.08
CA VAL A 162 -58.99 18.20 25.97
C VAL A 162 -60.46 18.62 25.91
N GLU A 163 -61.14 18.78 27.05
CA GLU A 163 -62.52 19.26 27.10
C GLU A 163 -62.66 20.72 26.65
N VAL A 164 -61.72 21.59 27.03
CA VAL A 164 -61.69 22.99 26.58
C VAL A 164 -61.47 23.08 25.07
N ASN A 165 -60.56 22.29 24.52
CA ASN A 165 -60.35 22.23 23.07
C ASN A 165 -61.56 21.68 22.33
N LYS A 166 -62.25 20.66 22.87
CA LYS A 166 -63.50 20.16 22.27
C LYS A 166 -64.58 21.24 22.20
N LYS A 167 -64.71 22.08 23.23
CA LYS A 167 -65.67 23.21 23.24
C LYS A 167 -65.31 24.31 22.24
N ASN A 168 -64.02 24.57 22.04
CA ASN A 168 -63.55 25.60 21.10
C ASN A 168 -63.63 25.19 19.62
N VAL A 169 -63.72 23.88 19.32
CA VAL A 169 -63.86 23.37 17.95
C VAL A 169 -65.34 23.29 17.51
N THR A 170 -66.28 23.41 18.44
CA THR A 170 -67.74 23.36 18.20
C THR A 170 -68.44 24.73 18.20
N ASN A 171 -67.70 25.83 18.34
CA ASN A 171 -68.17 27.21 18.09
C ASN A 171 -67.54 27.73 16.81
#